data_AF-A0A7S3T296-F1
#
_entry.id   AF-A0A7S3T296-F1
#
_cell.length_a   1.000
_cell.length_b   1.000
_cell.length_c   1.000
_cell.angle_alpha   90.00
_cell.angle_beta   90.00
_cell.angle_gamma   90.00
#
_symmetry.space_group_name_H-M   'P 1'
#
loop_
_entity.id
_entity.type
_entity.pdbx_description
1 polymer ?
#
loop_
_entity_poly.entity_id
_entity_poly.type
_entity_poly.pdbx_seq_one_letter_code
_entity_poly.pdbx_strand_id
1 'polypeptide(L)'
;EDAAEVVLSAKEVLETFYQANFGLLQKDKKQPFASVAGEAPPPPPTTWDAPYAGSQGEAQGIVSLLNMLHEDIAKDIQKADTEEAESLDLYTKTKLALETEMGELNDQVVANNQTVGEKTTEVSDTEGEQRLAKGELGVIMEKIMDLQGGCEFFTINYDLRLSNRQIELDSLEKAKAILTGATFATPADPSRELKPGDALVQRPRRSSR
;
A
#
# COMPACT_ATOMS: atom_id res chain seq x y z
N GLU A 1 33.51 7.15 37.37
CA GLU A 1 34.00 6.27 38.44
C GLU A 1 35.11 6.94 39.25
N ASP A 2 36.12 7.51 38.60
CA ASP A 2 37.28 8.18 39.24
C ASP A 2 36.92 9.22 40.31
N ALA A 3 35.86 10.00 40.11
CA ALA A 3 35.43 11.02 41.09
C ALA A 3 34.90 10.40 42.40
N ALA A 4 34.14 9.31 42.32
CA ALA A 4 33.61 8.62 43.51
C ALA A 4 34.75 7.98 44.31
N GLU A 5 35.71 7.39 43.62
CA GLU A 5 36.90 6.76 44.20
C GLU A 5 37.81 7.78 44.88
N VAL A 6 38.04 8.95 44.25
CA VAL A 6 38.82 10.04 44.85
C VAL A 6 38.17 10.59 46.12
N VAL A 7 36.84 10.77 46.12
CA VAL A 7 36.11 11.24 47.31
C VAL A 7 36.14 10.20 48.43
N LEU A 8 36.03 8.91 48.10
CA LEU A 8 36.13 7.82 49.06
C LEU A 8 37.55 7.75 49.66
N SER A 9 38.57 7.83 48.82
CA SER A 9 39.97 7.85 49.29
C SER A 9 40.24 9.06 50.19
N ALA A 10 39.74 10.25 49.84
CA ALA A 10 39.88 11.44 50.66
C ALA A 10 39.19 11.28 52.03
N LYS A 11 38.00 10.66 52.07
CA LYS A 11 37.30 10.31 53.32
C LYS A 11 38.14 9.36 54.17
N GLU A 12 38.64 8.26 53.59
CA GLU A 12 39.42 7.25 54.30
C GLU A 12 40.73 7.80 54.87
N VAL A 13 41.43 8.66 54.12
CA VAL A 13 42.66 9.33 54.59
C VAL A 13 42.35 10.23 55.79
N LEU A 14 41.25 10.99 55.75
CA LEU A 14 40.85 11.85 56.87
C LEU A 14 40.40 11.04 58.09
N GLU A 15 39.57 10.01 57.91
CA GLU A 15 39.16 9.12 59.00
C GLU A 15 40.37 8.47 59.68
N THR A 16 41.29 7.91 58.88
CA THR A 16 42.51 7.27 59.38
C THR A 16 43.39 8.26 60.13
N PHE A 17 43.58 9.48 59.61
CA PHE A 17 44.39 10.51 60.26
C PHE A 17 43.82 10.91 61.62
N TYR A 18 42.50 11.11 61.73
CA TYR A 18 41.88 11.52 62.99
C TYR A 18 41.77 10.37 64.00
N GLN A 19 41.52 9.14 63.55
CA GLN A 19 41.51 7.96 64.42
C GLN A 19 42.91 7.63 64.97
N ALA A 20 43.94 7.66 64.13
CA ALA A 20 45.30 7.28 64.51
C ALA A 20 46.00 8.31 65.42
N ASN A 21 45.75 9.62 65.22
CA ASN A 21 46.45 10.68 65.95
C ASN A 21 45.68 11.19 67.18
N PHE A 22 44.36 11.04 67.22
CA PHE A 22 43.52 11.79 68.17
C PHE A 22 42.43 10.97 68.89
N GLY A 23 42.35 9.65 68.66
CA GLY A 23 41.42 8.66 69.24
C GLY A 23 40.26 9.20 70.09
N LEU A 24 39.00 8.97 69.66
CA LEU A 24 37.73 9.45 70.25
C LEU A 24 37.79 9.78 71.76
N LEU A 25 38.20 11.01 72.08
CA LEU A 25 37.98 11.60 73.40
C LEU A 25 36.92 12.69 73.28
N GLN A 26 35.80 12.47 73.97
CA GLN A 26 34.80 13.48 74.23
C GLN A 26 35.46 14.69 74.91
N LYS A 27 35.20 15.89 74.38
CA LYS A 27 35.76 17.14 74.89
C LYS A 27 35.04 17.58 76.16
N ASP A 28 35.77 17.73 77.26
CA ASP A 28 35.31 18.49 78.44
C ASP A 28 35.07 19.96 78.05
N LYS A 29 33.88 20.48 78.37
CA LYS A 29 33.55 21.91 78.22
C LYS A 29 34.43 22.76 79.14
N LYS A 30 35.39 23.51 78.59
CA LYS A 30 36.09 24.57 79.34
C LYS A 30 35.12 25.69 79.70
N GLN A 31 34.89 25.87 81.00
CA GLN A 31 34.11 26.97 81.59
C GLN A 31 34.81 28.33 81.37
N PRO A 32 34.08 29.45 81.28
CA PRO A 32 34.67 30.77 81.07
C PRO A 32 35.37 31.28 82.34
N PHE A 33 36.53 31.89 82.12
CA PHE A 33 37.41 32.51 83.13
C PHE A 33 36.71 33.68 83.84
N ALA A 34 36.69 33.67 85.19
CA ALA A 34 36.26 34.79 86.01
C ALA A 34 37.48 35.56 86.52
N SER A 35 37.58 36.86 86.22
CA SER A 35 38.62 37.75 86.75
C SER A 35 38.14 38.48 88.01
N VAL A 36 39.02 38.58 89.02
CA VAL A 36 38.83 39.42 90.22
C VAL A 36 39.59 40.74 90.00
N ALA A 37 38.96 41.87 90.32
CA ALA A 37 39.53 43.20 90.11
C ALA A 37 40.66 43.51 91.12
N GLY A 38 41.87 43.79 90.62
CA GLY A 38 42.99 44.30 91.42
C GLY A 38 44.36 43.64 91.17
N GLU A 39 44.42 42.52 90.45
CA GLU A 39 45.68 41.88 90.07
C GLU A 39 46.10 42.24 88.63
N ALA A 40 47.41 42.37 88.40
CA ALA A 40 47.97 42.60 87.07
C ALA A 40 47.55 41.45 86.12
N PRO A 41 47.16 41.74 84.87
CA PRO A 41 46.73 40.70 83.93
C PRO A 41 47.85 39.67 83.76
N PRO A 42 47.54 38.36 83.81
CA PRO A 42 48.55 37.32 83.66
C PRO A 42 49.28 37.47 82.32
N PRO A 43 50.57 37.08 82.24
CA PRO A 43 51.36 37.15 81.02
C PRO A 43 50.59 36.50 79.87
N PRO A 44 50.69 37.05 78.64
CA PRO A 44 49.94 36.54 77.51
C PRO A 44 50.20 35.02 77.37
N PRO A 45 49.14 34.20 77.23
CA PRO A 45 49.28 32.76 77.10
C PRO A 45 50.23 32.45 75.94
N THR A 46 51.03 31.38 76.06
CA THR A 46 51.95 31.02 74.99
C THR A 46 51.14 30.61 73.77
N THR A 47 51.61 30.92 72.56
CA THR A 47 50.85 30.70 71.33
C THR A 47 50.46 29.23 71.09
N TRP A 48 51.07 28.30 71.84
CA TRP A 48 50.82 26.86 71.76
C TRP A 48 50.87 26.22 73.16
N ASP A 49 49.88 26.53 74.00
CA ASP A 49 49.76 25.94 75.35
C ASP A 49 49.39 24.44 75.36
N ALA A 50 49.14 23.82 74.20
CA ALA A 50 48.75 22.42 74.07
C ALA A 50 49.33 21.77 72.79
N PRO A 51 49.57 20.44 72.79
CA PRO A 51 49.86 19.69 71.56
C PRO A 51 48.78 19.94 70.51
N TYR A 52 49.17 19.99 69.22
CA TYR A 52 48.22 20.12 68.10
C TYR A 52 47.13 19.06 68.23
N ALA A 53 45.89 19.48 68.44
CA ALA A 53 44.75 18.59 68.62
C ALA A 53 43.88 18.45 67.36
N GLY A 54 44.18 19.23 66.30
CA GLY A 54 43.35 19.32 65.10
C GLY A 54 41.95 19.91 65.34
N SER A 55 41.20 20.10 64.25
CA SER A 55 39.80 20.58 64.29
C SER A 55 38.82 19.42 64.51
N GLN A 56 38.95 18.71 65.63
CA GLN A 56 38.17 17.49 65.93
C GLN A 56 36.65 17.68 65.84
N GLY A 57 36.14 18.88 66.13
CA GLY A 57 34.70 19.19 66.03
C GLY A 57 34.20 19.36 64.59
N GLU A 58 35.04 19.81 63.67
CA GLU A 58 34.70 20.04 62.27
C GLU A 58 35.01 18.82 61.39
N ALA A 59 36.02 18.03 61.77
CA ALA A 59 36.45 16.83 61.05
C ALA A 59 35.33 15.81 60.84
N GLN A 60 34.51 15.56 61.86
CA GLN A 60 33.37 14.65 61.77
C GLN A 60 32.32 15.14 60.76
N GLY A 61 32.11 16.46 60.69
CA GLY A 61 31.21 17.07 59.72
C GLY A 61 31.74 16.97 58.29
N ILE A 62 33.04 17.18 58.10
CA ILE A 62 33.70 17.07 56.77
C ILE A 62 33.67 15.63 56.27
N VAL A 63 33.97 14.65 57.13
CA VAL A 63 33.88 13.21 56.78
C VAL A 63 32.44 12.82 56.40
N SER A 64 31.45 13.32 57.14
CA SER A 64 30.03 13.09 56.80
C SER A 64 29.64 13.72 55.46
N LEU A 65 30.16 14.90 55.15
CA LEU A 65 29.91 15.58 53.87
C LEU A 65 30.56 14.83 52.71
N LEU A 66 31.79 14.33 52.87
CA LEU A 66 32.46 13.49 51.86
C LEU A 66 31.71 12.16 51.64
N ASN A 67 31.16 11.58 52.70
CA ASN A 67 30.32 10.38 52.57
C ASN A 67 29.04 10.66 51.78
N MET A 68 28.34 11.75 52.08
CA MET A 68 27.15 12.17 51.33
C MET A 68 27.48 12.45 49.86
N LEU A 69 28.58 13.14 49.59
CA LEU A 69 29.04 13.42 48.23
C LEU A 69 29.37 12.13 47.46
N HIS A 70 30.01 11.16 48.09
CA HIS A 70 30.28 9.86 47.48
C HIS A 70 28.98 9.11 47.16
N GLU A 71 28.03 9.07 48.10
CA GLU A 71 26.72 8.43 47.89
C GLU A 71 25.92 9.10 46.76
N ASP A 72 25.98 10.44 46.66
CA ASP A 72 25.31 11.18 45.59
C ASP A 72 25.95 10.90 44.23
N ILE A 73 27.29 10.90 44.13
CA ILE A 73 28.00 10.53 42.90
C ILE A 73 27.66 9.09 42.48
N ALA A 74 27.62 8.15 43.43
CA ALA A 74 27.29 6.76 43.14
C ALA A 74 25.85 6.60 42.63
N LYS A 75 24.88 7.33 43.21
CA LYS A 75 23.49 7.35 42.75
C LYS A 75 23.36 7.99 41.37
N ASP A 76 24.09 9.07 41.10
CA ASP A 76 24.07 9.74 39.80
C ASP A 76 24.64 8.84 38.70
N ILE A 77 25.72 8.09 38.98
CA ILE A 77 26.26 7.08 38.06
C ILE A 77 25.20 6.00 37.79
N GLN A 78 24.63 5.40 38.83
CA GLN A 78 23.62 4.36 38.68
C GLN A 78 22.41 4.87 37.87
N LYS A 79 21.96 6.09 38.14
CA LYS A 79 20.85 6.71 37.42
C LYS A 79 21.22 6.92 35.94
N ALA A 80 22.40 7.45 35.65
CA ALA A 80 22.88 7.63 34.29
C ALA A 80 22.96 6.29 33.52
N ASP A 81 23.49 5.24 34.16
CA ASP A 81 23.56 3.90 33.55
C ASP A 81 22.16 3.34 33.25
N THR A 82 21.21 3.53 34.16
CA THR A 82 19.82 3.10 33.92
C THR A 82 19.16 3.89 32.80
N GLU A 83 19.32 5.22 32.76
CA GLU A 83 18.76 6.07 31.72
C GLU A 83 19.39 5.77 30.34
N GLU A 84 20.69 5.48 30.29
CA GLU A 84 21.38 5.06 29.07
C GLU A 84 20.88 3.69 28.58
N ALA A 85 20.75 2.71 29.48
CA ALA A 85 20.23 1.38 29.14
C ALA A 85 18.79 1.46 28.62
N GLU A 86 17.91 2.22 29.26
CA GLU A 86 16.53 2.45 28.81
C GLU A 86 16.50 3.18 27.46
N SER A 87 17.36 4.17 27.26
CA SER A 87 17.47 4.91 26.00
C SER A 87 17.93 4.01 24.85
N LEU A 88 18.91 3.14 25.09
CA LEU A 88 19.39 2.16 24.11
C LEU A 88 18.34 1.11 23.78
N ASP A 89 17.62 0.60 24.77
CA ASP A 89 16.51 -0.34 24.56
C ASP A 89 15.37 0.29 23.75
N LEU A 90 14.96 1.52 24.08
CA LEU A 90 13.96 2.26 23.31
C LEU A 90 14.42 2.49 21.87
N TYR A 91 15.68 2.94 21.69
CA TYR A 91 16.25 3.15 20.36
C TYR A 91 16.27 1.87 19.52
N THR A 92 16.74 0.76 20.09
CA THR A 92 16.81 -0.51 19.35
C THR A 92 15.42 -1.04 18.99
N LYS A 93 14.46 -0.98 19.91
CA LYS A 93 13.07 -1.38 19.65
C LYS A 93 12.43 -0.53 18.56
N THR A 94 12.55 0.79 18.67
CA THR A 94 11.96 1.72 17.70
C THR A 94 12.60 1.57 16.32
N LYS A 95 13.93 1.43 16.26
CA LYS A 95 14.65 1.17 15.02
C LYS A 95 14.17 -0.13 14.35
N LEU A 96 14.09 -1.23 15.09
CA LEU A 96 13.63 -2.51 14.55
C LEU A 96 12.18 -2.45 14.06
N ALA A 97 11.30 -1.77 14.80
CA ALA A 97 9.92 -1.58 14.39
C ALA A 97 9.82 -0.79 13.08
N LEU A 98 10.58 0.31 12.96
CA LEU A 98 10.63 1.13 11.75
C LEU A 98 11.23 0.37 10.56
N GLU A 99 12.31 -0.39 10.77
CA GLU A 99 12.91 -1.22 9.71
C GLU A 99 11.92 -2.29 9.21
N THR A 100 11.15 -2.88 10.12
CA THR A 100 10.09 -3.85 9.77
C THR A 100 8.96 -3.18 8.98
N GLU A 101 8.45 -2.04 9.47
CA GLU A 101 7.39 -1.27 8.81
C GLU A 101 7.83 -0.80 7.41
N MET A 102 9.08 -0.34 7.27
CA MET A 102 9.66 0.01 5.97
C MET A 102 9.70 -1.17 5.02
N GLY A 103 10.05 -2.36 5.50
CA GLY A 103 10.02 -3.60 4.71
C GLY A 103 8.62 -3.93 4.21
N GLU A 104 7.64 -3.93 5.12
CA GLU A 104 6.23 -4.20 4.80
C GLU A 104 5.67 -3.18 3.80
N LEU A 105 5.94 -1.89 3.99
CA LEU A 105 5.52 -0.84 3.06
C LEU A 105 6.18 -0.99 1.69
N ASN A 106 7.47 -1.37 1.63
CA ASN A 106 8.14 -1.62 0.36
C ASN A 106 7.53 -2.81 -0.38
N ASP A 107 7.22 -3.90 0.33
CA ASP A 107 6.56 -5.07 -0.25
C ASP A 107 5.17 -4.71 -0.79
N GLN A 108 4.40 -3.90 -0.06
CA GLN A 108 3.12 -3.37 -0.53
C GLN A 108 3.27 -2.51 -1.78
N VAL A 109 4.30 -1.65 -1.84
CA VAL A 109 4.60 -0.82 -3.02
C VAL A 109 4.94 -1.70 -4.23
N VAL A 110 5.73 -2.75 -4.05
CA VAL A 110 6.07 -3.70 -5.13
C VAL A 110 4.81 -4.42 -5.63
N ALA A 111 4.00 -4.95 -4.72
CA ALA A 111 2.76 -5.65 -5.06
C ALA A 111 1.75 -4.74 -5.80
N ASN A 112 1.60 -3.50 -5.33
CA ASN A 112 0.75 -2.51 -5.99
C ASN A 112 1.25 -2.15 -7.40
N ASN A 113 2.57 -1.96 -7.56
CA ASN A 113 3.14 -1.68 -8.88
C ASN A 113 2.96 -2.86 -9.86
N GLN A 114 3.09 -4.10 -9.39
CA GLN A 114 2.77 -5.29 -10.19
C GLN A 114 1.31 -5.29 -10.62
N THR A 115 0.39 -5.05 -9.68
CA THR A 115 -1.05 -4.98 -9.97
C THR A 115 -1.38 -3.89 -10.98
N VAL A 116 -0.77 -2.70 -10.86
CA VAL A 116 -0.92 -1.61 -11.83
C VAL A 116 -0.43 -2.03 -13.20
N GLY A 117 0.73 -2.69 -13.28
CA GLY A 117 1.28 -3.22 -14.54
C GLY A 117 0.32 -4.20 -15.21
N GLU A 118 -0.13 -5.22 -14.47
CA GLU A 118 -1.09 -6.23 -14.96
C GLU A 118 -2.38 -5.59 -15.47
N LYS A 119 -2.96 -4.68 -14.69
CA LYS A 119 -4.22 -4.00 -15.05
C LYS A 119 -4.05 -3.08 -16.25
N THR A 120 -2.89 -2.44 -16.40
CA THR A 120 -2.60 -1.60 -17.56
C THR A 120 -2.51 -2.44 -18.83
N THR A 121 -1.87 -3.61 -18.77
CA THR A 121 -1.84 -4.57 -19.89
C THR A 121 -3.23 -5.08 -20.23
N GLU A 122 -4.02 -5.49 -19.24
CA GLU A 122 -5.40 -5.97 -19.43
C GLU A 122 -6.30 -4.92 -20.13
N VAL A 123 -6.18 -3.66 -19.73
CA VAL A 123 -6.89 -2.54 -20.38
C VAL A 123 -6.45 -2.39 -21.84
N SER A 124 -5.14 -2.36 -22.10
CA SER A 124 -4.59 -2.24 -23.45
C SER A 124 -5.06 -3.38 -24.37
N ASP A 125 -5.04 -4.62 -23.87
CA ASP A 125 -5.48 -5.79 -24.62
C ASP A 125 -6.98 -5.72 -24.92
N THR A 126 -7.80 -5.37 -23.92
CA THR A 126 -9.26 -5.22 -24.06
C THR A 126 -9.62 -4.11 -25.05
N GLU A 127 -8.93 -2.97 -25.02
CA GLU A 127 -9.11 -1.89 -26.00
C GLU A 127 -8.72 -2.34 -27.41
N GLY A 128 -7.64 -3.12 -27.52
CA GLY A 128 -7.20 -3.76 -28.76
C GLY A 128 -8.27 -4.67 -29.36
N GLU A 129 -8.80 -5.59 -28.56
CA GLU A 129 -9.88 -6.51 -28.94
C GLU A 129 -11.16 -5.75 -29.34
N GLN A 130 -11.56 -4.75 -28.55
CA GLN A 130 -12.73 -3.94 -28.87
C GLN A 130 -12.58 -3.23 -30.22
N ARG A 131 -11.40 -2.69 -30.51
CA ARG A 131 -11.11 -2.03 -31.79
C ARG A 131 -11.18 -3.01 -32.96
N LEU A 132 -10.62 -4.21 -32.80
CA LEU A 132 -10.71 -5.26 -33.82
C LEU A 132 -12.17 -5.66 -34.08
N ALA A 133 -12.93 -5.95 -33.02
CA ALA A 133 -14.34 -6.32 -33.12
C ALA A 133 -15.19 -5.23 -33.78
N LYS A 134 -14.92 -3.95 -33.48
CA LYS A 134 -15.57 -2.81 -34.17
C LYS A 134 -15.23 -2.76 -35.66
N GLY A 135 -13.97 -3.03 -36.01
CA GLY A 135 -13.55 -3.13 -37.42
C GLY A 135 -14.25 -4.25 -38.16
N GLU A 136 -14.30 -5.45 -37.57
CA GLU A 136 -15.01 -6.60 -38.12
C GLU A 136 -16.51 -6.33 -38.30
N LEU A 137 -17.15 -5.71 -37.29
CA LEU A 137 -18.55 -5.31 -37.38
C LEU A 137 -18.79 -4.36 -38.56
N GLY A 138 -17.91 -3.38 -38.75
CA GLY A 138 -17.98 -2.45 -39.89
C GLY A 138 -17.94 -3.16 -41.24
N VAL A 139 -17.00 -4.09 -41.42
CA VAL A 139 -16.88 -4.90 -42.65
C VAL A 139 -18.11 -5.78 -42.87
N ILE A 140 -18.67 -6.37 -41.80
CA ILE A 140 -19.89 -7.18 -41.91
C ILE A 140 -21.09 -6.30 -42.32
N MET A 141 -21.23 -5.11 -41.74
CA MET A 141 -22.30 -4.18 -42.09
C MET A 141 -22.19 -3.74 -43.56
N GLU A 142 -20.99 -3.42 -44.04
CA GLU A 142 -20.75 -3.09 -45.45
C GLU A 142 -21.15 -4.24 -46.37
N LYS A 143 -20.73 -5.48 -46.05
CA LYS A 143 -21.12 -6.68 -46.79
C LYS A 143 -22.63 -6.90 -46.83
N ILE A 144 -23.34 -6.60 -45.74
CA ILE A 144 -24.81 -6.67 -45.71
C ILE A 144 -25.40 -5.65 -46.68
N MET A 145 -24.92 -4.40 -46.66
CA MET A 145 -25.40 -3.34 -47.55
C MET A 145 -25.15 -3.68 -49.03
N ASP A 146 -23.97 -4.22 -49.34
CA ASP A 146 -23.61 -4.63 -50.70
C ASP A 146 -24.51 -5.76 -51.22
N LEU A 147 -24.87 -6.73 -50.37
CA LEU A 147 -25.75 -7.84 -50.73
C LEU A 147 -27.23 -7.46 -50.77
N GLN A 148 -27.62 -6.42 -50.03
CA GLN A 148 -29.04 -6.06 -49.85
C GLN A 148 -29.74 -5.79 -51.17
N GLY A 149 -29.14 -5.03 -52.09
CA GLY A 149 -29.75 -4.75 -53.40
C GLY A 149 -29.96 -6.00 -54.25
N GLY A 150 -29.03 -6.96 -54.20
CA GLY A 150 -29.16 -8.23 -54.90
C GLY A 150 -30.26 -9.11 -54.31
N CYS A 151 -30.28 -9.25 -52.98
CA CYS A 151 -31.33 -9.99 -52.27
C CYS A 151 -32.71 -9.36 -52.47
N GLU A 152 -32.82 -8.04 -52.45
CA GLU A 152 -34.06 -7.30 -52.69
C GLU A 152 -34.56 -7.48 -54.14
N PHE A 153 -33.66 -7.43 -55.12
CA PHE A 153 -34.00 -7.73 -56.51
C PHE A 153 -34.61 -9.13 -56.66
N PHE A 154 -33.99 -10.15 -56.07
CA PHE A 154 -34.52 -11.51 -56.16
C PHE A 154 -35.84 -11.67 -55.42
N THR A 155 -35.98 -11.13 -54.20
CA THR A 155 -37.20 -11.26 -53.41
C THR A 155 -38.39 -10.56 -54.06
N ILE A 156 -38.21 -9.36 -54.61
CA ILE A 156 -39.29 -8.63 -55.29
C ILE A 156 -39.66 -9.28 -56.64
N ASN A 157 -38.67 -9.76 -57.40
CA ASN A 157 -38.91 -10.27 -58.75
C ASN A 157 -39.19 -11.78 -58.82
N TYR A 158 -39.07 -12.52 -57.72
CA TYR A 158 -39.21 -13.98 -57.73
C TYR A 158 -40.58 -14.41 -58.25
N ASP A 159 -41.66 -13.83 -57.73
CA ASP A 159 -43.03 -14.22 -58.08
C ASP A 159 -43.34 -13.92 -59.56
N LEU A 160 -42.93 -12.75 -60.05
CA LEU A 160 -43.07 -12.37 -61.46
C LEU A 160 -42.26 -13.30 -62.37
N ARG A 161 -41.03 -13.63 -61.97
CA ARG A 161 -40.18 -14.56 -62.74
C ARG A 161 -40.74 -15.98 -62.74
N LEU A 162 -41.32 -16.41 -61.61
CA LEU A 162 -41.97 -17.71 -61.48
C LEU A 162 -43.20 -17.79 -62.39
N SER A 163 -44.07 -16.76 -62.38
CA SER A 163 -45.24 -16.71 -63.25
C SER A 163 -44.84 -16.68 -64.73
N ASN A 164 -43.85 -15.85 -65.10
CA ASN A 164 -43.36 -15.77 -66.48
C ASN A 164 -42.74 -17.09 -66.95
N ARG A 165 -41.95 -17.76 -66.09
CA ARG A 165 -41.39 -19.09 -66.41
C ARG A 165 -42.48 -20.14 -66.57
N GLN A 166 -43.53 -20.10 -65.75
CA GLN A 166 -44.67 -21.00 -65.93
C GLN A 166 -45.38 -20.75 -67.26
N ILE A 167 -45.58 -19.48 -67.64
CA ILE A 167 -46.15 -19.12 -68.95
C ILE A 167 -45.26 -19.61 -70.10
N GLU A 168 -43.94 -19.43 -70.00
CA GLU A 168 -42.99 -19.94 -70.98
C GLU A 168 -43.08 -21.47 -71.12
N LEU A 169 -43.09 -22.21 -70.01
CA LEU A 169 -43.24 -23.67 -70.02
C LEU A 169 -44.54 -24.10 -70.69
N ASP A 170 -45.66 -23.48 -70.32
CA ASP A 170 -46.98 -23.74 -70.91
C ASP A 170 -46.97 -23.45 -72.43
N SER A 171 -46.34 -22.35 -72.83
CA SER A 171 -46.25 -21.96 -74.25
C SER A 171 -45.40 -22.92 -75.07
N LEU A 172 -44.31 -23.44 -74.49
CA LEU A 172 -43.45 -24.45 -75.11
C LEU A 172 -44.18 -25.79 -75.22
N GLU A 173 -44.93 -26.19 -74.20
CA GLU A 173 -45.76 -27.40 -74.23
C GLU A 173 -46.86 -27.30 -75.29
N LYS A 174 -47.51 -26.14 -75.39
CA LYS A 174 -48.48 -25.83 -76.45
C LYS A 174 -47.85 -25.89 -77.84
N ALA A 175 -46.70 -25.27 -78.03
CA ALA A 175 -45.98 -25.29 -79.31
C ALA A 175 -45.61 -26.72 -79.72
N LYS A 176 -45.12 -27.54 -78.78
CA LYS A 176 -44.85 -28.96 -79.00
C LYS A 176 -46.11 -29.72 -79.41
N ALA A 177 -47.21 -29.51 -78.70
CA ALA A 177 -48.48 -30.16 -79.00
C ALA A 177 -49.00 -29.79 -80.42
N ILE A 178 -48.88 -28.52 -80.84
CA ILE A 178 -49.22 -28.08 -82.20
C ILE A 178 -48.38 -28.83 -83.24
N LEU A 179 -47.06 -28.91 -83.03
CA LEU A 179 -46.16 -29.63 -83.94
C LEU A 179 -46.48 -31.13 -84.03
N THR A 180 -47.07 -31.71 -82.98
CA THR A 180 -47.57 -33.10 -82.98
C THR A 180 -49.01 -33.26 -83.51
N GLY A 181 -49.63 -32.19 -84.02
CA GLY A 181 -50.95 -32.24 -84.66
C GLY A 181 -52.14 -31.97 -83.75
N ALA A 182 -51.94 -31.40 -82.55
CA ALA A 182 -53.01 -30.90 -81.71
C ALA A 182 -53.53 -29.54 -82.22
N THR A 183 -54.82 -29.29 -82.05
CA THR A 183 -55.47 -28.02 -82.43
C THR A 183 -56.00 -27.30 -81.21
N PHE A 184 -55.67 -26.02 -81.11
CA PHE A 184 -55.92 -25.15 -79.97
C PHE A 184 -56.96 -24.10 -80.32
N ALA A 185 -57.84 -23.73 -79.38
CA ALA A 185 -58.82 -22.67 -79.60
C ALA A 185 -58.13 -21.30 -79.62
N THR A 186 -58.47 -20.45 -80.59
CA THR A 186 -58.06 -19.04 -80.56
C THR A 186 -58.71 -18.36 -79.35
N PRO A 187 -57.95 -17.64 -78.51
CA PRO A 187 -58.53 -16.87 -77.42
C PRO A 187 -59.51 -15.82 -77.98
N ALA A 188 -60.58 -15.54 -77.23
CA ALA A 188 -61.64 -14.61 -77.64
C ALA A 188 -61.16 -13.16 -77.79
N ASP A 189 -60.07 -12.82 -77.11
CA ASP A 189 -59.37 -11.55 -77.22
C ASP A 189 -57.88 -11.83 -77.53
N PRO A 190 -57.36 -11.41 -78.70
CA PRO A 190 -55.96 -11.60 -79.06
C PRO A 190 -54.99 -10.75 -78.21
N SER A 191 -55.49 -9.75 -77.47
CA SER A 191 -54.68 -8.84 -76.64
C SER A 191 -54.64 -9.21 -75.16
N ARG A 192 -55.30 -10.32 -74.75
CA ARG A 192 -55.28 -10.77 -73.36
C ARG A 192 -53.89 -11.26 -72.93
N GLU A 193 -53.47 -10.88 -71.72
CA GLU A 193 -52.28 -11.44 -71.05
C GLU A 193 -52.40 -12.95 -70.83
N LEU A 194 -51.34 -13.69 -71.21
CA LEU A 194 -51.23 -15.13 -70.92
C LEU A 194 -51.09 -15.33 -69.41
N LYS A 195 -51.83 -16.30 -68.87
CA LYS A 195 -51.73 -16.71 -67.46
C LYS A 195 -51.19 -18.14 -67.35
N PRO A 196 -50.49 -18.49 -66.26
CA PRO A 196 -50.11 -19.88 -66.00
C PRO A 196 -51.31 -20.83 -66.10
N GLY A 197 -51.18 -21.91 -66.86
CA GLY A 197 -52.23 -22.92 -67.09
C GLY A 197 -53.09 -22.71 -68.33
N ASP A 198 -52.90 -21.63 -69.09
CA ASP A 198 -53.62 -21.37 -70.36
C ASP A 198 -53.34 -22.42 -71.46
N ALA A 199 -52.28 -23.23 -71.35
CA ALA A 199 -52.01 -24.34 -72.29
C ALA A 199 -52.94 -25.56 -72.08
N LEU A 200 -53.39 -25.80 -70.84
CA LEU A 200 -54.20 -26.98 -70.49
C LEU A 200 -55.69 -26.82 -70.85
N VAL A 201 -56.18 -25.59 -71.02
CA VAL A 201 -57.61 -25.25 -71.07
C VAL A 201 -58.27 -25.52 -72.43
N GLN A 202 -57.58 -26.10 -73.42
CA GLN A 202 -58.09 -26.14 -74.79
C GLN A 202 -58.47 -27.54 -75.28
N ARG A 203 -59.75 -27.66 -75.65
CA ARG A 203 -60.50 -28.89 -75.97
C ARG A 203 -59.75 -29.87 -76.89
N PRO A 204 -59.82 -31.19 -76.62
CA PRO A 204 -59.41 -32.19 -77.61
C PRO A 204 -60.30 -32.11 -78.86
N ARG A 205 -59.71 -32.43 -80.02
CA ARG A 205 -60.36 -32.50 -81.34
C ARG A 205 -61.79 -33.06 -81.23
N ARG A 206 -62.79 -32.26 -81.58
CA ARG A 206 -64.03 -32.84 -82.12
C ARG A 206 -63.67 -33.40 -83.49
N SER A 207 -63.53 -34.72 -83.56
CA SER A 207 -63.60 -35.46 -84.82
C SER A 207 -64.93 -35.11 -85.49
N SER A 208 -64.89 -34.24 -86.49
CA SER A 208 -65.91 -34.18 -87.53
C SER A 208 -65.33 -34.87 -88.75
N ARG A 209 -66.06 -35.89 -89.20
CA ARG A 209 -65.96 -36.67 -90.44
C ARG A 209 -65.01 -36.15 -91.50
#